data_AF-A0A2V5W6F2-F1
#
_entry.id   AF-A0A2V5W6F2-F1
#
_cell.length_a   1.000
_cell.length_b   1.000
_cell.length_c   1.000
_cell.angle_alpha   90.00
_cell.angle_beta   90.00
_cell.angle_gamma   90.00
#
_symmetry.space_group_name_H-M   'P 1'
#
loop_
_entity.id
_entity.type
_entity.pdbx_description
1 polymer ?
#
loop_
_entity_poly.entity_id
_entity_poly.type
_entity_poly.pdbx_seq_one_letter_code
_entity_poly.pdbx_strand_id
1 'polypeptide(L)'
;KDALFDGIDTTWTRVPTSEAIAEKVKQLLATFAPADPAASVPKLLELRKELSNIDRKDWFIAKTGEIDVLIAACLGLNIESSTMSATVSAGQTLPIKLEAINRSNVPVQLVEASIPVTGQNLRLDAPLPQDQFVAKDLTPALGKDVTYTQPYWLRKPAALGTFTVDDQKLIGLAENPLAFPVEVFLRVGDQDLRYLVDTKYRSVDPIIGEVRQNLVIAPPVFANLQNAVFVFGDDKPKTIQVRVTASTDAVRGQLRLEAPKEWRIEPASVPIDLPAAENESFATFTIHPPSNANDATLRAIVNVDGHDYSFARERISYQHIGAHTLMPPAEAKIIRADIKKKGELIGYIPGAGDDIPQSLQQIGYDVKLLDGPEIKAENLKRFDAVVLGIRAYNTQNRIAAWQAELLEYVKAGGVVVAQYNTTADLKTKQIGPFPLEISRDRVTDENAEVRILAPDHPLLNTPNKITATDFKGWVQERGLYFPNKWDANWTALLSCNDPGEKALDGGLLVAK
;
A
#
# COMPACT_ATOMS: atom_id res chain seq x y z
N LYS A 1 -14.02 33.11 -30.61
CA LYS A 1 -13.13 32.12 -29.97
C LYS A 1 -14.08 31.10 -29.40
N ASP A 2 -14.22 30.01 -30.12
CA ASP A 2 -15.35 29.08 -30.08
C ASP A 2 -14.95 27.76 -29.38
N ALA A 3 -13.65 27.60 -29.06
CA ALA A 3 -13.12 26.54 -28.23
C ALA A 3 -11.95 27.00 -27.34
N LEU A 4 -11.64 26.20 -26.31
CA LEU A 4 -10.58 26.44 -25.33
C LEU A 4 -9.19 26.65 -25.96
N PHE A 5 -8.95 26.10 -27.16
CA PHE A 5 -7.67 26.16 -27.87
C PHE A 5 -7.67 27.05 -29.12
N ASP A 6 -8.70 27.89 -29.30
CA ASP A 6 -8.77 28.77 -30.47
C ASP A 6 -7.61 29.77 -30.55
N GLY A 7 -6.95 29.79 -31.71
CA GLY A 7 -5.81 30.65 -32.03
C GLY A 7 -4.45 30.10 -31.60
N ILE A 8 -4.38 28.85 -31.12
CA ILE A 8 -3.10 28.18 -30.84
C ILE A 8 -2.66 27.42 -32.09
N ASP A 9 -1.53 27.81 -32.68
CA ASP A 9 -0.91 27.08 -33.78
C ASP A 9 -0.34 25.75 -33.26
N THR A 10 -0.97 24.64 -33.63
CA THR A 10 -0.55 23.29 -33.25
C THR A 10 0.42 22.65 -34.27
N THR A 11 0.78 23.35 -35.34
CA THR A 11 1.66 22.83 -36.41
C THR A 11 3.15 23.12 -36.17
N TRP A 12 4.01 22.65 -37.07
CA TRP A 12 5.44 22.93 -37.04
C TRP A 12 5.76 24.41 -37.33
N THR A 13 4.88 25.18 -37.97
CA THR A 13 5.16 26.59 -38.33
C THR A 13 5.42 27.49 -37.12
N ARG A 14 4.99 27.09 -35.93
CA ARG A 14 5.32 27.79 -34.67
C ARG A 14 6.80 27.64 -34.25
N VAL A 15 7.50 26.65 -34.78
CA VAL A 15 8.90 26.34 -34.44
C VAL A 15 9.78 26.95 -35.52
N PRO A 16 10.66 27.92 -35.18
CA PRO A 16 11.62 28.47 -36.13
C PRO A 16 12.45 27.38 -36.80
N THR A 17 12.82 27.60 -38.06
CA THR A 17 13.70 26.71 -38.86
C THR A 17 13.23 25.26 -38.99
N SER A 18 11.91 25.03 -38.95
CA SER A 18 11.32 23.68 -39.01
C SER A 18 10.64 23.33 -40.33
N GLU A 19 10.71 24.20 -41.36
CA GLU A 19 10.05 23.99 -42.64
C GLU A 19 10.51 22.70 -43.33
N ALA A 20 11.83 22.43 -43.32
CA ALA A 20 12.41 21.22 -43.87
C ALA A 20 11.91 19.95 -43.15
N ILE A 21 11.69 20.05 -41.84
CA ILE A 21 11.20 18.97 -40.99
C ILE A 21 9.73 18.70 -41.28
N ALA A 22 8.92 19.75 -41.39
CA ALA A 22 7.51 19.64 -41.76
C ALA A 22 7.33 19.00 -43.14
N GLU A 23 8.17 19.35 -44.11
CA GLU A 23 8.15 18.78 -45.45
C GLU A 23 8.56 17.29 -45.45
N LYS A 24 9.63 16.93 -44.75
CA LYS A 24 10.02 15.52 -44.58
C LYS A 24 8.92 14.69 -43.91
N VAL A 25 8.24 15.24 -42.90
CA VAL A 25 7.09 14.57 -42.25
C VAL A 25 5.94 14.36 -43.25
N LYS A 26 5.58 15.36 -44.06
CA LYS A 26 4.54 15.20 -45.10
C LYS A 26 4.90 14.12 -46.11
N GLN A 27 6.15 14.09 -46.55
CA GLN A 27 6.64 13.08 -47.50
C GLN A 27 6.61 11.68 -46.89
N LEU A 28 7.06 11.52 -45.64
CA LEU A 28 6.95 10.26 -44.90
C LEU A 28 5.51 9.76 -44.85
N LEU A 29 4.57 10.63 -44.46
CA LEU A 29 3.14 10.30 -44.41
C LEU A 29 2.57 9.91 -45.78
N ALA A 30 2.92 10.66 -46.83
CA ALA A 30 2.43 10.39 -48.19
C ALA A 30 2.97 9.09 -48.78
N THR A 31 4.17 8.65 -48.36
CA THR A 31 4.82 7.43 -48.87
C THR A 31 4.78 6.25 -47.91
N PHE A 32 4.10 6.38 -46.77
CA PHE A 32 3.99 5.28 -45.80
C PHE A 32 3.21 4.11 -46.41
N ALA A 33 3.82 2.93 -46.42
CA ALA A 33 3.21 1.70 -46.89
C ALA A 33 2.90 0.78 -45.69
N PRO A 34 1.62 0.62 -45.29
CA PRO A 34 1.27 -0.26 -44.16
C PRO A 34 1.72 -1.72 -44.34
N ALA A 35 1.83 -2.19 -45.59
CA ALA A 35 2.32 -3.52 -45.93
C ALA A 35 3.85 -3.65 -45.93
N ASP A 36 4.58 -2.53 -45.93
CA ASP A 36 6.04 -2.47 -45.81
C ASP A 36 6.46 -1.24 -44.98
N PRO A 37 6.24 -1.26 -43.66
CA PRO A 37 6.62 -0.15 -42.79
C PRO A 37 8.12 0.15 -42.81
N ALA A 38 8.94 -0.87 -43.07
CA ALA A 38 10.40 -0.80 -43.07
C ALA A 38 10.94 0.13 -44.18
N ALA A 39 10.21 0.28 -45.29
CA ALA A 39 10.53 1.24 -46.35
C ALA A 39 10.61 2.70 -45.86
N SER A 40 10.01 3.02 -44.71
CA SER A 40 10.08 4.36 -44.11
C SER A 40 11.37 4.62 -43.34
N VAL A 41 12.09 3.58 -42.92
CA VAL A 41 13.26 3.71 -42.02
C VAL A 41 14.36 4.63 -42.57
N PRO A 42 14.77 4.56 -43.85
CA PRO A 42 15.79 5.48 -44.37
C PRO A 42 15.40 6.96 -44.25
N LYS A 43 14.15 7.30 -44.59
CA LYS A 43 13.63 8.68 -44.47
C LYS A 43 13.44 9.11 -43.02
N LEU A 44 13.12 8.17 -42.12
CA LEU A 44 13.05 8.44 -40.67
C LEU A 44 14.44 8.75 -40.09
N LEU A 45 15.48 8.02 -40.52
CA LEU A 45 16.86 8.29 -40.15
C LEU A 45 17.32 9.68 -40.64
N GLU A 46 16.94 10.07 -41.85
CA GLU A 46 17.19 11.44 -42.34
C GLU A 46 16.46 12.50 -41.50
N LEU A 47 15.17 12.27 -41.19
CA LEU A 47 14.38 13.19 -40.37
C LEU A 47 14.98 13.33 -38.96
N ARG A 48 15.45 12.23 -38.38
CA ARG A 48 16.16 12.20 -37.09
C ARG A 48 17.40 13.08 -37.11
N LYS A 49 18.20 12.98 -38.17
CA LYS A 49 19.39 13.82 -38.36
C LYS A 49 19.04 15.30 -38.53
N GLU A 50 17.94 15.60 -39.21
CA GLU A 50 17.48 16.99 -39.37
C GLU A 50 17.03 17.61 -38.04
N LEU A 51 16.40 16.82 -37.16
CA LEU A 51 15.98 17.30 -35.84
C LEU A 51 17.14 17.84 -35.00
N SER A 52 18.38 17.33 -35.17
CA SER A 52 19.54 17.81 -34.41
C SER A 52 19.93 19.26 -34.72
N ASN A 53 19.37 19.84 -35.78
CA ASN A 53 19.62 21.21 -36.19
C ASN A 53 18.62 22.22 -35.58
N ILE A 54 17.64 21.79 -34.77
CA ILE A 54 16.69 22.69 -34.10
C ILE A 54 17.34 23.31 -32.83
N ASP A 55 17.26 24.63 -32.69
CA ASP A 55 17.77 25.39 -31.53
C ASP A 55 17.09 25.05 -30.17
N ARG A 56 15.91 24.42 -30.19
CA ARG A 56 15.10 24.09 -29.00
C ARG A 56 15.40 22.67 -28.51
N LYS A 57 16.39 22.55 -27.61
CA LYS A 57 16.87 21.27 -27.05
C LYS A 57 15.78 20.34 -26.50
N ASP A 58 14.75 20.86 -25.83
CA ASP A 58 13.69 20.02 -25.25
C ASP A 58 12.84 19.34 -26.34
N TRP A 59 12.51 20.08 -27.40
CA TRP A 59 11.77 19.52 -28.55
C TRP A 59 12.64 18.52 -29.31
N PHE A 60 13.92 18.82 -29.48
CA PHE A 60 14.87 17.88 -30.07
C PHE A 60 14.90 16.56 -29.31
N ILE A 61 15.07 16.58 -27.99
CA ILE A 61 15.13 15.38 -27.15
C ILE A 61 13.83 14.57 -27.25
N ALA A 62 12.68 15.23 -27.04
CA ALA A 62 11.39 14.56 -27.05
C ALA A 62 11.07 13.96 -28.44
N LYS A 63 11.25 14.74 -29.52
CA LYS A 63 10.93 14.29 -30.88
C LYS A 63 11.91 13.27 -31.43
N THR A 64 13.17 13.32 -31.03
CA THR A 64 14.13 12.25 -31.36
C THR A 64 13.73 10.94 -30.71
N GLY A 65 13.30 10.96 -29.44
CA GLY A 65 12.78 9.77 -28.77
C GLY A 65 11.54 9.19 -29.45
N GLU A 66 10.60 10.04 -29.87
CA GLU A 66 9.43 9.60 -30.65
C GLU A 66 9.81 8.98 -32.00
N ILE A 67 10.81 9.53 -32.70
CA ILE A 67 11.31 8.96 -33.95
C ILE A 67 12.03 7.63 -33.72
N ASP A 68 12.82 7.50 -32.66
CA ASP A 68 13.48 6.23 -32.33
C ASP A 68 12.45 5.12 -32.09
N VAL A 69 11.36 5.42 -31.38
CA VAL A 69 10.22 4.50 -31.21
C VAL A 69 9.57 4.15 -32.56
N LEU A 70 9.38 5.14 -33.44
CA LEU A 70 8.80 4.92 -34.77
C LEU A 70 9.71 4.06 -35.67
N ILE A 71 11.03 4.26 -35.62
CA ILE A 71 12.01 3.44 -36.33
C ILE A 71 11.91 1.98 -35.85
N ALA A 72 11.89 1.73 -34.53
CA ALA A 72 11.70 0.38 -34.00
C ALA A 72 10.39 -0.26 -34.48
N ALA A 73 9.29 0.49 -34.46
CA ALA A 73 7.99 0.01 -34.94
C ALA A 73 8.04 -0.36 -36.44
N CYS A 74 8.64 0.49 -37.27
CA CYS A 74 8.82 0.24 -38.70
C CYS A 74 9.74 -0.97 -39.00
N LEU A 75 10.74 -1.22 -38.15
CA LEU A 75 11.60 -2.41 -38.23
C LEU A 75 10.88 -3.70 -37.77
N GLY A 76 9.70 -3.60 -37.18
CA GLY A 76 9.05 -4.71 -36.46
C GLY A 76 9.92 -5.25 -35.32
N LEU A 77 10.78 -4.38 -34.78
CA LEU A 77 11.78 -4.69 -33.78
C LEU A 77 11.09 -4.96 -32.44
N ASN A 78 11.38 -6.13 -31.85
CA ASN A 78 10.99 -6.43 -30.48
C ASN A 78 12.25 -6.76 -29.68
N ILE A 79 12.44 -6.10 -28.54
CA ILE A 79 13.51 -6.33 -27.59
C ILE A 79 12.88 -6.57 -26.22
N GLU A 80 13.21 -7.70 -25.61
CA GLU A 80 12.74 -8.08 -24.28
C GLU A 80 13.96 -8.31 -23.37
N SER A 81 13.89 -7.78 -22.15
CA SER A 81 14.82 -8.08 -21.06
C SER A 81 14.05 -8.84 -19.99
N SER A 82 14.45 -10.07 -19.70
CA SER A 82 13.71 -10.92 -18.76
C SER A 82 14.61 -11.67 -17.79
N THR A 83 14.07 -12.01 -16.63
CA THR A 83 14.76 -12.82 -15.61
C THR A 83 13.80 -13.85 -15.02
N MET A 84 14.36 -14.95 -14.50
CA MET A 84 13.61 -15.95 -13.72
C MET A 84 13.60 -15.64 -12.22
N SER A 85 14.27 -14.57 -11.79
CA SER A 85 14.25 -14.11 -10.40
C SER A 85 13.21 -13.02 -10.21
N ALA A 86 12.20 -13.28 -9.38
CA ALA A 86 11.18 -12.28 -9.06
C ALA A 86 11.73 -11.12 -8.21
N THR A 87 12.78 -11.39 -7.45
CA THR A 87 13.38 -10.48 -6.49
C THR A 87 14.90 -10.54 -6.55
N VAL A 88 15.59 -9.43 -6.31
CA VAL A 88 17.04 -9.33 -6.18
C VAL A 88 17.42 -8.43 -5.00
N SER A 89 18.47 -8.79 -4.27
CA SER A 89 18.97 -8.01 -3.13
C SER A 89 20.30 -7.33 -3.46
N ALA A 90 20.63 -6.29 -2.70
CA ALA A 90 21.91 -5.60 -2.80
C ALA A 90 23.10 -6.57 -2.75
N GLY A 91 24.10 -6.37 -3.60
CA GLY A 91 25.28 -7.23 -3.69
C GLY A 91 25.09 -8.55 -4.45
N GLN A 92 23.87 -8.90 -4.85
CA GLN A 92 23.61 -10.12 -5.62
C GLN A 92 23.76 -9.90 -7.12
N THR A 93 24.00 -10.99 -7.85
CA THR A 93 23.95 -10.99 -9.32
C THR A 93 22.56 -11.32 -9.81
N LEU A 94 22.14 -10.71 -10.93
CA LEU A 94 20.86 -10.98 -11.56
C LEU A 94 21.06 -11.58 -12.96
N PRO A 95 20.75 -12.87 -13.17
CA PRO A 95 20.72 -13.43 -14.51
C PRO A 95 19.60 -12.81 -15.34
N ILE A 96 19.95 -12.25 -16.49
CA ILE A 96 19.04 -11.59 -17.43
C ILE A 96 19.23 -12.21 -18.81
N LYS A 97 18.12 -12.53 -19.46
CA LYS A 97 18.07 -12.90 -20.87
C LYS A 97 17.57 -11.70 -21.67
N LEU A 98 18.46 -11.14 -22.50
CA LEU A 98 18.12 -10.10 -23.47
C LEU A 98 17.83 -10.77 -24.82
N GLU A 99 16.58 -10.68 -25.27
CA GLU A 99 16.10 -11.25 -26.53
C GLU A 99 15.75 -10.13 -27.50
N ALA A 100 16.20 -10.21 -28.74
CA ALA A 100 15.89 -9.23 -29.78
C ALA A 100 15.54 -9.93 -31.10
N ILE A 101 14.57 -9.39 -31.83
CA ILE A 101 14.20 -9.84 -33.18
C ILE A 101 13.96 -8.62 -34.07
N ASN A 102 14.57 -8.63 -35.25
CA ASN A 102 14.30 -7.70 -36.34
C ASN A 102 13.42 -8.41 -37.37
N ARG A 103 12.24 -7.86 -37.70
CA ARG A 103 11.31 -8.47 -38.67
C ARG A 103 11.36 -7.78 -40.04
N SER A 104 12.31 -6.88 -40.23
CA SER A 104 12.52 -6.17 -41.48
C SER A 104 13.76 -6.67 -42.20
N ASN A 105 13.86 -6.32 -43.48
CA ASN A 105 15.04 -6.51 -44.30
C ASN A 105 16.11 -5.42 -44.07
N VAL A 106 15.85 -4.43 -43.23
CA VAL A 106 16.81 -3.37 -42.90
C VAL A 106 17.85 -3.93 -41.93
N PRO A 107 19.16 -3.83 -42.23
CA PRO A 107 20.20 -4.32 -41.34
C PRO A 107 20.19 -3.57 -40.00
N VAL A 108 20.14 -4.34 -38.90
CA VAL A 108 20.25 -3.83 -37.53
C VAL A 108 21.37 -4.59 -36.82
N GLN A 109 22.20 -3.89 -36.05
CA GLN A 109 23.20 -4.49 -35.19
C GLN A 109 22.90 -4.14 -33.73
N LEU A 110 22.89 -5.13 -32.85
CA LEU A 110 22.89 -4.98 -31.40
C LEU A 110 24.33 -4.72 -30.93
N VAL A 111 24.62 -3.48 -30.57
CA VAL A 111 25.98 -3.00 -30.28
C VAL A 111 26.35 -3.21 -28.83
N GLU A 112 25.52 -2.71 -27.92
CA GLU A 112 25.81 -2.67 -26.48
C GLU A 112 24.53 -2.77 -25.66
N ALA A 113 24.64 -3.36 -24.48
CA ALA A 113 23.65 -3.25 -23.41
C ALA A 113 24.30 -2.57 -22.19
N SER A 114 23.79 -1.41 -21.82
CA SER A 114 24.17 -0.69 -20.59
C SER A 114 23.11 -0.91 -19.51
N ILE A 115 23.55 -1.12 -18.28
CA ILE A 115 22.71 -1.43 -17.12
C ILE A 115 22.97 -0.34 -16.08
N PRO A 116 22.24 0.80 -16.14
CA PRO A 116 22.56 1.97 -15.34
C PRO A 116 22.61 1.72 -13.83
N VAL A 117 21.74 0.82 -13.33
CA VAL A 117 21.65 0.47 -11.90
C VAL A 117 22.88 -0.25 -11.36
N THR A 118 23.70 -0.85 -12.23
CA THR A 118 24.96 -1.50 -11.87
C THR A 118 26.19 -0.78 -12.45
N GLY A 119 25.98 0.20 -13.34
CA GLY A 119 27.02 0.86 -14.11
C GLY A 119 27.71 -0.03 -15.14
N GLN A 120 27.19 -1.24 -15.39
CA GLN A 120 27.82 -2.21 -16.27
C GLN A 120 27.44 -1.95 -17.73
N ASN A 121 28.44 -1.93 -18.62
CA ASN A 121 28.23 -1.88 -20.07
C ASN A 121 28.79 -3.16 -20.71
N LEU A 122 27.97 -3.86 -21.49
CA LEU A 122 28.37 -5.06 -22.21
C LEU A 122 28.30 -4.81 -23.71
N ARG A 123 29.46 -4.89 -24.36
CA ARG A 123 29.57 -4.88 -25.82
C ARG A 123 29.13 -6.23 -26.38
N LEU A 124 28.17 -6.20 -27.29
CA LEU A 124 27.51 -7.39 -27.85
C LEU A 124 27.87 -7.66 -29.32
N ASP A 125 28.06 -6.58 -30.10
CA ASP A 125 28.40 -6.58 -31.54
C ASP A 125 27.68 -7.66 -32.38
N ALA A 126 26.41 -7.92 -32.11
CA ALA A 126 25.65 -8.99 -32.75
C ALA A 126 24.77 -8.46 -33.89
N PRO A 127 24.82 -9.02 -35.11
CA PRO A 127 23.82 -8.69 -36.13
C PRO A 127 22.44 -9.18 -35.67
N LEU A 128 21.38 -8.49 -36.08
CA LEU A 128 19.98 -8.95 -35.96
C LEU A 128 19.44 -9.29 -37.36
N PRO A 129 19.63 -10.55 -37.83
CA PRO A 129 19.10 -10.98 -39.12
C PRO A 129 17.57 -10.90 -39.13
N GLN A 130 17.01 -10.75 -40.32
CA GLN A 130 15.57 -10.76 -40.52
C GLN A 130 14.94 -12.06 -39.98
N ASP A 131 13.88 -11.92 -39.19
CA ASP A 131 13.04 -12.97 -38.64
C ASP A 131 13.80 -14.03 -37.81
N GLN A 132 14.95 -13.65 -37.23
CA GLN A 132 15.73 -14.51 -36.34
C GLN A 132 15.86 -13.89 -34.95
N PHE A 133 15.58 -14.71 -33.92
CA PHE A 133 15.81 -14.34 -32.54
C PHE A 133 17.30 -14.37 -32.21
N VAL A 134 17.79 -13.28 -31.61
CA VAL A 134 19.11 -13.20 -31.01
C VAL A 134 18.93 -13.09 -29.51
N ALA A 135 19.56 -13.99 -28.76
CA ALA A 135 19.55 -13.98 -27.31
C ALA A 135 20.96 -13.73 -26.77
N LYS A 136 21.06 -12.94 -25.70
CA LYS A 136 22.29 -12.66 -24.95
C LYS A 136 22.01 -12.80 -23.46
N ASP A 137 22.85 -13.56 -22.79
CA ASP A 137 22.81 -13.70 -21.34
C ASP A 137 23.68 -12.62 -20.69
N LEU A 138 23.10 -11.90 -19.74
CA LEU A 138 23.76 -10.87 -18.94
C LEU A 138 23.68 -11.28 -17.47
N THR A 139 24.74 -11.02 -16.69
CA THR A 139 24.75 -11.31 -15.25
C THR A 139 25.28 -10.12 -14.46
N PRO A 140 24.58 -8.97 -14.48
CA PRO A 140 24.97 -7.80 -13.69
C PRO A 140 24.99 -8.08 -12.20
N ALA A 141 25.99 -7.53 -11.51
CA ALA A 141 26.08 -7.51 -10.06
C ALA A 141 25.50 -6.19 -9.53
N LEU A 142 24.49 -6.29 -8.68
CA LEU A 142 23.86 -5.14 -8.07
C LEU A 142 24.76 -4.55 -6.98
N GLY A 143 24.88 -3.23 -6.94
CA GLY A 143 25.66 -2.53 -5.92
C GLY A 143 25.12 -2.75 -4.50
N LYS A 144 25.87 -2.26 -3.49
CA LYS A 144 25.38 -2.23 -2.10
C LYS A 144 24.38 -1.11 -1.86
N ASP A 145 24.54 0.00 -2.56
CA ASP A 145 23.68 1.18 -2.45
C ASP A 145 22.55 1.09 -3.49
N VAL A 146 21.44 0.48 -3.08
CA VAL A 146 20.26 0.29 -3.95
C VAL A 146 19.03 0.92 -3.34
N THR A 147 18.15 1.42 -4.20
CA THR A 147 16.82 1.85 -3.78
C THR A 147 15.87 0.66 -3.89
N TYR A 148 15.25 0.27 -2.79
CA TYR A 148 14.26 -0.80 -2.80
C TYR A 148 13.02 -0.41 -3.63
N THR A 149 12.49 -1.39 -4.35
CA THR A 149 11.36 -1.23 -5.26
C THR A 149 10.06 -1.20 -4.48
N GLN A 150 9.66 0.00 -4.06
CA GLN A 150 8.34 0.30 -3.50
C GLN A 150 7.92 1.72 -3.90
N PRO A 151 6.61 2.06 -3.87
CA PRO A 151 6.11 3.40 -4.20
C PRO A 151 6.94 4.48 -3.51
N TYR A 152 7.46 5.43 -4.29
CA TYR A 152 8.45 6.39 -3.80
C TYR A 152 7.94 7.24 -2.62
N TRP A 153 6.62 7.49 -2.57
CA TRP A 153 5.95 8.22 -1.50
C TRP A 153 5.76 7.41 -0.21
N LEU A 154 5.98 6.08 -0.23
CA LEU A 154 5.89 5.20 0.95
C LEU A 154 7.25 4.82 1.53
N ARG A 155 8.36 5.29 0.94
CA ARG A 155 9.72 4.97 1.40
C ARG A 155 10.07 5.62 2.75
N LYS A 156 9.35 6.66 3.13
CA LYS A 156 9.49 7.39 4.40
C LYS A 156 8.17 7.33 5.16
N PRO A 157 8.20 7.40 6.51
CA PRO A 157 7.00 7.59 7.30
C PRO A 157 6.19 8.79 6.78
N ALA A 158 4.87 8.61 6.71
CA ALA A 158 3.96 9.70 6.34
C ALA A 158 3.94 10.77 7.44
N ALA A 159 3.72 12.02 7.05
CA ALA A 159 3.39 13.11 7.95
C ALA A 159 1.89 13.39 7.87
N LEU A 160 1.36 14.20 8.79
CA LEU A 160 -0.06 14.54 8.79
C LEU A 160 -0.46 15.16 7.43
N GLY A 161 -1.37 14.48 6.72
CA GLY A 161 -1.88 14.88 5.40
C GLY A 161 -0.88 14.84 4.25
N THR A 162 0.36 14.35 4.43
CA THR A 162 1.41 14.42 3.39
C THR A 162 2.37 13.23 3.39
N PHE A 163 2.98 12.96 2.24
CA PHE A 163 4.07 11.99 2.10
C PHE A 163 5.40 12.73 1.96
N THR A 164 6.46 12.18 2.56
CA THR A 164 7.81 12.75 2.44
C THR A 164 8.52 12.12 1.24
N VAL A 165 8.90 12.96 0.26
CA VAL A 165 9.65 12.55 -0.94
C VAL A 165 10.86 13.46 -1.11
N ASP A 166 12.05 12.90 -0.87
CA ASP A 166 13.31 13.68 -0.88
C ASP A 166 13.70 14.10 -2.32
N ASP A 167 13.48 13.23 -3.31
CA ASP A 167 13.75 13.55 -4.72
C ASP A 167 12.51 14.16 -5.41
N GLN A 168 12.56 15.47 -5.60
CA GLN A 168 11.50 16.25 -6.26
C GLN A 168 11.19 15.77 -7.68
N LYS A 169 12.13 15.11 -8.38
CA LYS A 169 11.88 14.59 -9.74
C LYS A 169 10.92 13.41 -9.77
N LEU A 170 10.70 12.75 -8.63
CA LEU A 170 9.74 11.66 -8.52
C LEU A 170 8.30 12.19 -8.38
N ILE A 171 8.12 13.41 -7.85
CA ILE A 171 6.80 13.98 -7.59
C ILE A 171 6.06 14.20 -8.92
N GLY A 172 4.85 13.65 -9.00
CA GLY A 172 4.00 13.72 -10.19
C GLY A 172 4.14 12.53 -11.13
N LEU A 173 5.12 11.65 -10.90
CA LEU A 173 5.15 10.36 -11.59
C LEU A 173 4.02 9.47 -11.06
N ALA A 174 3.28 8.85 -11.99
CA ALA A 174 2.20 7.92 -11.67
C ALA A 174 2.72 6.61 -11.04
N GLU A 175 3.91 6.17 -11.46
CA GLU A 175 4.58 4.96 -10.99
C GLU A 175 6.05 5.25 -10.66
N ASN A 176 6.73 4.31 -10.01
CA ASN A 176 8.16 4.40 -9.82
C ASN A 176 8.91 4.39 -11.16
N PRO A 177 10.09 5.03 -11.25
CA PRO A 177 11.04 4.72 -12.31
C PRO A 177 11.32 3.22 -12.38
N LEU A 178 11.70 2.75 -13.58
CA LEU A 178 12.03 1.35 -13.83
C LEU A 178 13.05 0.86 -12.80
N ALA A 179 12.76 -0.27 -12.15
CA ALA A 179 13.61 -0.80 -11.10
C ALA A 179 14.95 -1.30 -11.67
N PHE A 180 14.93 -1.88 -12.87
CA PHE A 180 16.11 -2.47 -13.49
C PHE A 180 16.12 -2.25 -15.02
N PRO A 181 16.31 -0.99 -15.46
CA PRO A 181 16.38 -0.67 -16.88
C PRO A 181 17.63 -1.26 -17.54
N VAL A 182 17.48 -1.69 -18.80
CA VAL A 182 18.57 -1.99 -19.72
C VAL A 182 18.49 -1.01 -20.89
N GLU A 183 19.54 -0.23 -21.07
CA GLU A 183 19.74 0.64 -22.22
C GLU A 183 20.40 -0.14 -23.34
N VAL A 184 19.64 -0.42 -24.40
CA VAL A 184 20.08 -1.19 -25.56
C VAL A 184 20.48 -0.24 -26.68
N PHE A 185 21.73 -0.33 -27.10
CA PHE A 185 22.27 0.45 -28.21
C PHE A 185 22.26 -0.39 -29.49
N LEU A 186 21.60 0.14 -30.51
CA LEU A 186 21.49 -0.48 -31.82
C LEU A 186 22.11 0.41 -32.88
N ARG A 187 22.69 -0.20 -33.91
CA ARG A 187 23.06 0.48 -35.14
C ARG A 187 22.07 0.16 -36.23
N VAL A 188 21.48 1.20 -36.82
CA VAL A 188 20.57 1.11 -37.98
C VAL A 188 21.09 2.06 -39.05
N GLY A 189 21.57 1.51 -40.17
CA GLY A 189 22.32 2.29 -41.14
C GLY A 189 23.61 2.87 -40.54
N ASP A 190 23.78 4.18 -40.60
CA ASP A 190 24.92 4.93 -40.07
C ASP A 190 24.66 5.55 -38.68
N GLN A 191 23.52 5.25 -38.05
CA GLN A 191 23.12 5.88 -36.80
C GLN A 191 23.02 4.89 -35.64
N ASP A 192 23.41 5.37 -34.46
CA ASP A 192 23.21 4.70 -33.19
C ASP A 192 21.91 5.18 -32.53
N LEU A 193 21.07 4.21 -32.17
CA LEU A 193 19.78 4.40 -31.51
C LEU A 193 19.82 3.77 -30.13
N ARG A 194 19.11 4.37 -29.18
CA ARG A 194 19.06 3.92 -27.78
C ARG A 194 17.62 3.57 -27.41
N TYR A 195 17.44 2.36 -26.90
CA TYR A 195 16.15 1.86 -26.43
C TYR A 195 16.25 1.51 -24.95
N LEU A 196 15.30 1.99 -24.16
CA LEU A 196 15.19 1.66 -22.74
C LEU A 196 14.18 0.53 -22.59
N VAL A 197 14.62 -0.64 -22.16
CA VAL A 197 13.73 -1.78 -21.85
C VAL A 197 13.78 -2.08 -20.36
N ASP A 198 12.62 -2.35 -19.76
CA ASP A 198 12.57 -2.77 -18.36
C ASP A 198 12.80 -4.27 -18.24
N THR A 199 13.58 -4.69 -17.25
CA THR A 199 13.80 -6.12 -16.98
C THR A 199 12.59 -6.67 -16.22
N LYS A 200 11.86 -7.60 -16.82
CA LYS A 200 10.66 -8.22 -16.20
C LYS A 200 10.98 -9.60 -15.64
N TYR A 201 10.38 -9.93 -14.50
CA TYR A 201 10.29 -11.31 -14.04
C TYR A 201 9.33 -12.07 -14.97
N ARG A 202 9.79 -13.19 -15.51
CA ARG A 202 9.03 -14.05 -16.41
C ARG A 202 8.85 -15.43 -15.77
N SER A 203 7.61 -15.88 -15.70
CA SER A 203 7.25 -17.22 -15.24
C SER A 203 6.16 -17.82 -16.11
N VAL A 204 5.89 -19.11 -15.92
CA VAL A 204 4.82 -19.82 -16.62
C VAL A 204 3.82 -20.31 -15.58
N ASP A 205 2.59 -19.84 -15.72
CA ASP A 205 1.43 -20.34 -14.98
C ASP A 205 0.70 -21.41 -15.82
N PRO A 206 0.36 -22.58 -15.25
CA PRO A 206 -0.30 -23.65 -16.00
C PRO A 206 -1.68 -23.29 -16.58
N ILE A 207 -2.36 -22.28 -16.04
CA ILE A 207 -3.73 -21.89 -16.43
C ILE A 207 -3.70 -20.71 -17.38
N ILE A 208 -2.95 -19.65 -17.04
CA ILE A 208 -2.96 -18.40 -17.81
C ILE A 208 -1.75 -18.23 -18.74
N GLY A 209 -0.82 -19.19 -18.74
CA GLY A 209 0.35 -19.19 -19.60
C GLY A 209 1.48 -18.31 -19.08
N GLU A 210 2.16 -17.60 -19.97
CA GLU A 210 3.28 -16.75 -19.59
C GLU A 210 2.83 -15.54 -18.76
N VAL A 211 3.42 -15.39 -17.58
CA VAL A 211 3.18 -14.28 -16.67
C VAL A 211 4.43 -13.40 -16.63
N ARG A 212 4.22 -12.09 -16.78
CA ARG A 212 5.26 -11.07 -16.70
C ARG A 212 4.95 -10.12 -15.54
N GLN A 213 5.92 -9.92 -14.68
CA GLN A 213 5.80 -9.06 -13.50
C GLN A 213 7.00 -8.13 -13.38
N ASN A 214 6.83 -7.04 -12.63
CA ASN A 214 7.94 -6.18 -12.29
C ASN A 214 8.91 -6.93 -11.38
N LEU A 215 10.20 -6.82 -11.67
CA LEU A 215 11.26 -7.25 -10.77
C LEU A 215 11.24 -6.38 -9.51
N VAL A 216 11.46 -6.99 -8.34
CA VAL A 216 11.55 -6.30 -7.06
C VAL A 216 13.01 -6.25 -6.59
N ILE A 217 13.52 -5.06 -6.29
CA ILE A 217 14.76 -4.91 -5.52
C ILE A 217 14.37 -4.81 -4.04
N ALA A 218 14.80 -5.76 -3.21
CA ALA A 218 14.37 -5.90 -1.82
C ALA A 218 15.56 -6.05 -0.85
N PRO A 219 15.37 -5.89 0.47
CA PRO A 219 16.31 -6.42 1.45
C PRO A 219 16.35 -7.96 1.36
N PRO A 220 17.47 -8.60 1.78
CA PRO A 220 17.61 -10.06 1.73
C PRO A 220 16.66 -10.79 2.68
N VAL A 221 16.11 -10.09 3.68
CA VAL A 221 15.25 -10.66 4.71
C VAL A 221 14.20 -9.65 5.17
N PHE A 222 13.03 -10.16 5.51
CA PHE A 222 11.92 -9.41 6.10
C PHE A 222 11.55 -9.94 7.48
N ALA A 223 11.04 -9.07 8.35
CA ALA A 223 10.46 -9.42 9.64
C ALA A 223 9.05 -8.84 9.76
N ASN A 224 8.04 -9.71 9.87
CA ASN A 224 6.64 -9.33 10.01
C ASN A 224 6.17 -9.62 11.44
N LEU A 225 5.70 -8.58 12.13
CA LEU A 225 4.94 -8.70 13.36
C LEU A 225 3.49 -9.08 13.02
N GLN A 226 2.88 -9.94 13.84
CA GLN A 226 1.55 -10.49 13.55
C GLN A 226 0.43 -9.43 13.58
N ASN A 227 0.61 -8.39 14.42
CA ASN A 227 -0.33 -7.27 14.55
C ASN A 227 0.42 -5.95 14.43
N ALA A 228 -0.24 -4.92 13.90
CA ALA A 228 0.28 -3.55 13.90
C ALA A 228 0.20 -2.89 15.29
N VAL A 229 -0.66 -3.40 16.18
CA VAL A 229 -0.84 -2.89 17.55
C VAL A 229 -1.00 -4.04 18.54
N PHE A 230 -0.31 -3.94 19.68
CA PHE A 230 -0.43 -4.83 20.83
C PHE A 230 -0.78 -4.02 22.08
N VAL A 231 -1.95 -4.28 22.66
CA VAL A 231 -2.46 -3.61 23.87
C VAL A 231 -2.31 -4.51 25.08
N PHE A 232 -1.65 -4.03 26.12
CA PHE A 232 -1.45 -4.66 27.43
C PHE A 232 -2.35 -3.95 28.43
N GLY A 233 -3.44 -4.60 28.84
CA GLY A 233 -4.40 -4.03 29.82
C GLY A 233 -3.87 -4.00 31.25
N ASP A 234 -2.84 -4.79 31.55
CA ASP A 234 -2.18 -4.90 32.85
C ASP A 234 -0.66 -5.07 32.66
N ASP A 235 0.06 -5.32 33.76
CA ASP A 235 1.51 -5.53 33.77
C ASP A 235 1.93 -6.96 33.38
N LYS A 236 0.98 -7.80 32.92
CA LYS A 236 1.31 -9.18 32.54
C LYS A 236 2.02 -9.22 31.19
N PRO A 237 3.03 -10.09 31.06
CA PRO A 237 3.72 -10.25 29.81
C PRO A 237 2.83 -10.87 28.74
N LYS A 238 3.19 -10.59 27.48
CA LYS A 238 2.58 -11.25 26.32
C LYS A 238 3.63 -11.84 25.42
N THR A 239 3.25 -12.95 24.82
CA THR A 239 4.02 -13.59 23.78
C THR A 239 3.68 -12.99 22.43
N ILE A 240 4.69 -12.54 21.69
CA ILE A 240 4.59 -12.02 20.34
C ILE A 240 5.41 -12.92 19.42
N GLN A 241 4.79 -13.34 18.32
CA GLN A 241 5.46 -14.07 17.26
C GLN A 241 5.88 -13.11 16.15
N VAL A 242 7.11 -13.29 15.67
CA VAL A 242 7.66 -12.60 14.50
C VAL A 242 7.91 -13.64 13.43
N ARG A 243 7.36 -13.41 12.23
CA ARG A 243 7.67 -14.21 11.05
C ARG A 243 8.85 -13.58 10.32
N VAL A 244 9.88 -14.37 10.07
CA VAL A 244 11.04 -13.94 9.28
C VAL A 244 11.01 -14.67 7.95
N THR A 245 11.19 -13.94 6.85
CA THR A 245 11.17 -14.53 5.50
C THR A 245 12.40 -14.10 4.72
N ALA A 246 13.09 -15.08 4.12
CA ALA A 246 14.22 -14.82 3.22
C ALA A 246 13.67 -14.36 1.86
N SER A 247 14.25 -13.31 1.29
CA SER A 247 13.72 -12.70 0.07
C SER A 247 14.29 -13.27 -1.21
N THR A 248 15.58 -13.63 -1.24
CA THR A 248 16.30 -13.91 -2.49
C THR A 248 17.20 -15.14 -2.46
N ASP A 249 17.82 -15.44 -1.32
CA ASP A 249 18.72 -16.58 -1.14
C ASP A 249 18.63 -17.10 0.30
N ALA A 250 19.47 -18.08 0.63
CA ALA A 250 19.65 -18.51 2.01
C ALA A 250 20.08 -17.34 2.91
N VAL A 251 19.49 -17.24 4.10
CA VAL A 251 19.80 -16.20 5.08
C VAL A 251 20.08 -16.84 6.43
N ARG A 252 21.24 -16.50 7.01
CA ARG A 252 21.57 -16.80 8.40
C ARG A 252 21.81 -15.51 9.15
N GLY A 253 21.30 -15.43 10.38
CA GLY A 253 21.37 -14.20 11.13
C GLY A 253 20.80 -14.31 12.53
N GLN A 254 20.56 -13.15 13.13
CA GLN A 254 19.96 -13.02 14.45
C GLN A 254 18.76 -12.06 14.37
N LEU A 255 17.59 -12.54 14.76
CA LEU A 255 16.42 -11.69 14.97
C LEU A 255 16.41 -11.18 16.40
N ARG A 256 16.11 -9.89 16.57
CA ARG A 256 15.89 -9.25 17.86
C ARG A 256 14.72 -8.27 17.77
N LEU A 257 14.15 -7.95 18.93
CA LEU A 257 13.17 -6.90 19.07
C LEU A 257 13.77 -5.74 19.87
N GLU A 258 13.46 -4.51 19.48
CA GLU A 258 13.80 -3.29 20.20
C GLU A 258 12.53 -2.57 20.66
N ALA A 259 12.59 -2.04 21.88
CA ALA A 259 11.60 -1.13 22.46
C ALA A 259 12.32 -0.21 23.46
N PRO A 260 11.69 0.88 23.94
CA PRO A 260 12.23 1.68 25.03
C PRO A 260 12.58 0.82 26.26
N LYS A 261 13.59 1.24 27.04
CA LYS A 261 14.16 0.49 28.17
C LYS A 261 13.17 0.07 29.25
N GLU A 262 12.01 0.74 29.31
CA GLU A 262 10.91 0.45 30.21
C GLU A 262 10.19 -0.87 29.86
N TRP A 263 10.33 -1.33 28.62
CA TRP A 263 9.80 -2.60 28.11
C TRP A 263 10.89 -3.66 28.10
N ARG A 264 10.70 -4.75 28.85
CA ARG A 264 11.66 -5.87 28.86
C ARG A 264 11.27 -6.92 27.83
N ILE A 265 12.24 -7.42 27.08
CA ILE A 265 12.04 -8.37 25.99
C ILE A 265 12.90 -9.61 26.22
N GLU A 266 12.29 -10.79 26.15
CA GLU A 266 12.95 -12.08 26.37
C GLU A 266 12.56 -13.09 25.26
N PRO A 267 13.52 -13.79 24.63
CA PRO A 267 14.96 -13.62 24.75
C PRO A 267 15.45 -12.31 24.10
N ALA A 268 16.71 -11.94 24.33
CA ALA A 268 17.30 -10.75 23.70
C ALA A 268 17.45 -10.89 22.17
N SER A 269 17.69 -12.12 21.70
CA SER A 269 17.73 -12.45 20.28
C SER A 269 17.44 -13.94 20.04
N VAL A 270 17.09 -14.28 18.80
CA VAL A 270 16.82 -15.64 18.32
C VAL A 270 17.57 -15.87 17.01
N PRO A 271 18.35 -16.96 16.87
CA PRO A 271 19.02 -17.28 15.61
C PRO A 271 18.02 -17.68 14.53
N ILE A 272 18.30 -17.26 13.31
CA ILE A 272 17.54 -17.65 12.12
C ILE A 272 18.45 -18.39 11.14
N ASP A 273 17.92 -19.43 10.53
CA ASP A 273 18.54 -20.15 9.40
C ASP A 273 17.43 -20.47 8.39
N LEU A 274 17.44 -19.75 7.28
CA LEU A 274 16.49 -19.85 6.18
C LEU A 274 17.26 -20.41 4.98
N PRO A 275 16.98 -21.64 4.53
CA PRO A 275 17.87 -22.32 3.58
C PRO A 275 17.73 -21.84 2.13
N ALA A 276 16.65 -21.16 1.77
CA ALA A 276 16.43 -20.60 0.43
C ALA A 276 15.43 -19.43 0.46
N ALA A 277 15.27 -18.76 -0.69
CA ALA A 277 14.27 -17.74 -0.92
C ALA A 277 12.86 -18.22 -0.55
N GLU A 278 12.04 -17.31 -0.03
CA GLU A 278 10.66 -17.56 0.43
C GLU A 278 10.52 -18.56 1.58
N ASN A 279 11.60 -19.12 2.12
CA ASN A 279 11.52 -19.87 3.37
C ASN A 279 11.22 -18.93 4.55
N GLU A 280 10.46 -19.46 5.49
CA GLU A 280 10.01 -18.75 6.67
C GLU A 280 10.50 -19.41 7.96
N SER A 281 10.78 -18.60 8.97
CA SER A 281 10.90 -19.04 10.35
C SER A 281 10.01 -18.19 11.24
N PHE A 282 9.64 -18.76 12.38
CA PHE A 282 8.84 -18.07 13.39
C PHE A 282 9.63 -18.03 14.67
N ALA A 283 9.87 -16.81 15.17
CA ALA A 283 10.51 -16.59 16.44
C ALA A 283 9.50 -16.01 17.42
N THR A 284 9.66 -16.38 18.69
CA THR A 284 8.73 -16.02 19.74
C THR A 284 9.46 -15.22 20.82
N PHE A 285 8.89 -14.08 21.18
CA PHE A 285 9.40 -13.20 22.22
C PHE A 285 8.32 -12.95 23.28
N THR A 286 8.73 -12.92 24.54
CA THR A 286 7.92 -12.48 25.66
C THR A 286 8.23 -11.02 25.94
N ILE A 287 7.21 -10.17 25.85
CA ILE A 287 7.31 -8.74 26.11
C ILE A 287 6.67 -8.45 27.47
N HIS A 288 7.44 -7.85 28.37
CA HIS A 288 6.98 -7.40 29.67
C HIS A 288 6.72 -5.88 29.61
N PRO A 289 5.47 -5.44 29.81
CA PRO A 289 5.15 -4.02 29.87
C PRO A 289 5.67 -3.37 31.17
N PRO A 290 5.86 -2.04 31.18
CA PRO A 290 6.06 -1.30 32.43
C PRO A 290 4.80 -1.35 33.32
N SER A 291 4.96 -0.98 34.59
CA SER A 291 3.83 -0.92 35.54
C SER A 291 2.83 0.19 35.21
N ASN A 292 3.33 1.33 34.71
CA ASN A 292 2.53 2.52 34.40
C ASN A 292 2.11 2.56 32.93
N ALA A 293 1.06 3.33 32.63
CA ALA A 293 0.61 3.55 31.27
C ALA A 293 1.74 4.10 30.39
N ASN A 294 1.93 3.51 29.21
CA ASN A 294 3.01 3.86 28.31
C ASN A 294 2.69 3.42 26.88
N ASP A 295 2.89 4.30 25.92
CA ASP A 295 2.82 4.02 24.49
C ASP A 295 4.24 4.00 23.93
N ALA A 296 4.57 2.97 23.15
CA ALA A 296 5.87 2.86 22.50
C ALA A 296 5.79 2.14 21.15
N THR A 297 6.90 2.14 20.44
CA THR A 297 7.08 1.37 19.20
C THR A 297 7.96 0.16 19.50
N LEU A 298 7.50 -1.02 19.08
CA LEU A 298 8.25 -2.26 19.04
C LEU A 298 8.78 -2.46 17.63
N ARG A 299 10.09 -2.64 17.48
CA ARG A 299 10.76 -2.80 16.19
C ARG A 299 11.40 -4.17 16.08
N ALA A 300 11.14 -4.89 14.99
CA ALA A 300 11.80 -6.14 14.67
C ALA A 300 13.00 -5.90 13.75
N ILE A 301 14.15 -6.46 14.12
CA ILE A 301 15.42 -6.24 13.43
C ILE A 301 16.11 -7.58 13.21
N VAL A 302 16.48 -7.85 11.97
CA VAL A 302 17.25 -9.02 11.58
C VAL A 302 18.66 -8.57 11.22
N ASN A 303 19.64 -9.01 12.00
CA ASN A 303 21.06 -8.83 11.67
C ASN A 303 21.53 -9.97 10.76
N VAL A 304 22.01 -9.65 9.56
CA VAL A 304 22.60 -10.58 8.61
C VAL A 304 23.98 -10.04 8.22
N ASP A 305 25.03 -10.83 8.44
CA ASP A 305 26.42 -10.45 8.15
C ASP A 305 26.80 -9.05 8.67
N GLY A 306 26.38 -8.72 9.90
CA GLY A 306 26.66 -7.44 10.54
C GLY A 306 25.79 -6.26 10.09
N HIS A 307 24.81 -6.48 9.20
CA HIS A 307 23.89 -5.44 8.71
C HIS A 307 22.48 -5.65 9.28
N ASP A 308 21.88 -4.58 9.81
CA ASP A 308 20.53 -4.60 10.38
C ASP A 308 19.48 -4.31 9.31
N TYR A 309 18.53 -5.23 9.14
CA TYR A 309 17.35 -5.08 8.29
C TYR A 309 16.09 -5.04 9.15
N SER A 310 15.22 -4.06 8.90
CA SER A 310 14.01 -3.84 9.70
C SER A 310 12.85 -3.42 8.82
N PHE A 311 12.50 -4.31 7.90
CA PHE A 311 11.39 -4.14 6.97
C PHE A 311 10.43 -5.31 7.10
N ALA A 312 9.14 -5.02 7.15
CA ALA A 312 8.11 -6.02 6.95
C ALA A 312 7.85 -6.17 5.44
N ARG A 313 7.25 -7.29 5.05
CA ARG A 313 6.78 -7.49 3.67
C ARG A 313 5.26 -7.50 3.63
N GLU A 314 4.68 -6.64 2.81
CA GLU A 314 3.27 -6.71 2.44
C GLU A 314 3.15 -6.98 0.94
N ARG A 315 2.43 -8.03 0.57
CA ARG A 315 2.25 -8.43 -0.82
C ARG A 315 0.79 -8.23 -1.22
N ILE A 316 0.56 -7.34 -2.17
CA ILE A 316 -0.75 -7.09 -2.78
C ILE A 316 -0.73 -7.79 -4.14
N SER A 317 -1.56 -8.82 -4.31
CA SER A 317 -1.50 -9.66 -5.52
C SER A 317 -2.89 -10.02 -6.01
N TYR A 318 -3.38 -9.26 -6.99
CA TYR A 318 -4.63 -9.56 -7.68
C TYR A 318 -4.39 -9.64 -9.19
N GLN A 319 -5.14 -10.51 -9.87
CA GLN A 319 -4.97 -10.75 -11.30
C GLN A 319 -5.05 -9.47 -12.16
N HIS A 320 -5.87 -8.49 -11.76
CA HIS A 320 -6.12 -7.26 -12.53
C HIS A 320 -5.11 -6.12 -12.27
N ILE A 321 -4.28 -6.21 -11.22
CA ILE A 321 -3.21 -5.22 -10.96
C ILE A 321 -1.80 -5.84 -10.86
N GLY A 322 -1.69 -7.17 -10.93
CA GLY A 322 -0.43 -7.88 -10.73
C GLY A 322 -0.01 -7.97 -9.25
N ALA A 323 1.26 -8.33 -9.04
CA ALA A 323 1.87 -8.41 -7.72
C ALA A 323 2.65 -7.12 -7.40
N HIS A 324 2.39 -6.55 -6.24
CA HIS A 324 3.08 -5.40 -5.67
C HIS A 324 3.62 -5.77 -4.30
N THR A 325 4.85 -5.36 -4.02
CA THR A 325 5.51 -5.56 -2.74
C THR A 325 5.73 -4.22 -2.07
N LEU A 326 5.16 -4.04 -0.88
CA LEU A 326 5.46 -2.92 0.00
C LEU A 326 6.43 -3.39 1.08
N MET A 327 7.29 -2.47 1.51
CA MET A 327 8.35 -2.74 2.48
C MET A 327 8.27 -1.70 3.61
N PRO A 328 7.17 -1.67 4.39
CA PRO A 328 7.08 -0.76 5.53
C PRO A 328 8.12 -1.14 6.59
N PRO A 329 8.45 -0.22 7.52
CA PRO A 329 9.24 -0.54 8.70
C PRO A 329 8.64 -1.75 9.44
N ALA A 330 9.50 -2.65 9.92
CA ALA A 330 9.08 -3.81 10.72
C ALA A 330 8.71 -3.39 12.15
N GLU A 331 7.64 -2.61 12.30
CA GLU A 331 7.25 -1.96 13.54
C GLU A 331 5.80 -2.28 13.92
N ALA A 332 5.53 -2.27 15.23
CA ALA A 332 4.18 -2.30 15.79
C ALA A 332 4.08 -1.34 16.97
N LYS A 333 2.90 -0.78 17.21
CA LYS A 333 2.63 0.00 18.42
C LYS A 333 2.41 -0.96 19.60
N ILE A 334 3.07 -0.72 20.72
CA ILE A 334 2.81 -1.39 21.98
C ILE A 334 2.22 -0.38 22.97
N ILE A 335 1.12 -0.75 23.60
CA ILE A 335 0.36 0.13 24.49
C ILE A 335 0.19 -0.58 25.82
N ARG A 336 0.72 -0.02 26.90
CA ARG A 336 0.35 -0.39 28.26
C ARG A 336 -0.76 0.56 28.68
N ALA A 337 -1.99 0.05 28.76
CA ALA A 337 -3.15 0.79 29.23
C ALA A 337 -3.59 0.23 30.58
N ASP A 338 -3.82 1.07 31.59
CA ASP A 338 -4.25 0.62 32.93
C ASP A 338 -5.75 0.33 32.96
N ILE A 339 -6.14 -0.79 32.36
CA ILE A 339 -7.54 -1.15 32.12
C ILE A 339 -7.97 -2.21 33.11
N LYS A 340 -8.93 -1.84 33.95
CA LYS A 340 -9.66 -2.78 34.79
C LYS A 340 -10.80 -3.40 33.98
N LYS A 341 -10.88 -4.72 34.01
CA LYS A 341 -11.93 -5.49 33.35
C LYS A 341 -13.11 -5.75 34.28
N LYS A 342 -14.32 -5.78 33.73
CA LYS A 342 -15.55 -6.24 34.40
C LYS A 342 -16.39 -7.05 33.40
N GLY A 343 -16.82 -8.24 33.80
CA GLY A 343 -17.40 -9.23 32.87
C GLY A 343 -16.29 -9.96 32.11
N GLU A 344 -16.61 -11.07 31.46
CA GLU A 344 -15.65 -11.95 30.79
C GLU A 344 -15.98 -12.16 29.31
N LEU A 345 -17.25 -12.46 29.00
CA LEU A 345 -17.69 -12.95 27.69
C LEU A 345 -18.52 -11.90 26.95
N ILE A 346 -18.02 -11.45 25.80
CA ILE A 346 -18.65 -10.45 24.94
C ILE A 346 -19.18 -11.10 23.67
N GLY A 347 -20.45 -10.86 23.36
CA GLY A 347 -21.03 -11.17 22.06
C GLY A 347 -20.79 -10.02 21.09
N TYR A 348 -20.30 -10.28 19.89
CA TYR A 348 -20.02 -9.24 18.90
C TYR A 348 -20.80 -9.50 17.61
N ILE A 349 -21.66 -8.56 17.21
CA ILE A 349 -22.37 -8.59 15.93
C ILE A 349 -21.57 -7.75 14.93
N PRO A 350 -20.94 -8.35 13.89
CA PRO A 350 -20.08 -7.62 12.97
C PRO A 350 -20.79 -6.50 12.21
N GLY A 351 -20.06 -5.44 11.90
CA GLY A 351 -20.53 -4.28 11.14
C GLY A 351 -19.95 -4.22 9.72
N ALA A 352 -19.47 -3.03 9.31
CA ALA A 352 -18.74 -2.83 8.05
C ALA A 352 -17.26 -3.27 8.12
N GLY A 353 -16.74 -3.58 9.31
CA GLY A 353 -15.38 -4.04 9.56
C GLY A 353 -14.61 -3.08 10.48
N ASP A 354 -14.11 -3.59 11.59
CA ASP A 354 -13.31 -2.88 12.60
C ASP A 354 -12.42 -3.88 13.37
N ASP A 355 -11.48 -3.35 14.17
CA ASP A 355 -10.56 -4.14 15.00
C ASP A 355 -10.97 -4.18 16.49
N ILE A 356 -12.22 -3.85 16.82
CA ILE A 356 -12.70 -3.84 18.21
C ILE A 356 -12.68 -5.25 18.82
N PRO A 357 -13.14 -6.33 18.15
CA PRO A 357 -13.05 -7.68 18.70
C PRO A 357 -11.63 -8.08 19.09
N GLN A 358 -10.67 -7.81 18.21
CA GLN A 358 -9.25 -8.12 18.41
C GLN A 358 -8.69 -7.29 19.57
N SER A 359 -9.05 -6.00 19.64
CA SER A 359 -8.62 -5.12 20.74
C SER A 359 -9.17 -5.57 22.09
N LEU A 360 -10.44 -5.97 22.16
CA LEU A 360 -11.08 -6.52 23.36
C LEU A 360 -10.41 -7.83 23.82
N GLN A 361 -10.09 -8.72 22.87
CA GLN A 361 -9.32 -9.94 23.16
C GLN A 361 -7.93 -9.62 23.71
N GLN A 362 -7.25 -8.62 23.16
CA GLN A 362 -5.94 -8.21 23.65
C GLN A 362 -6.01 -7.68 25.10
N ILE A 363 -7.07 -7.00 25.52
CA ILE A 363 -7.23 -6.59 26.92
C ILE A 363 -7.87 -7.66 27.81
N GLY A 364 -7.99 -8.90 27.29
CA GLY A 364 -8.30 -10.09 28.05
C GLY A 364 -9.76 -10.53 28.05
N TYR A 365 -10.65 -9.94 27.23
CA TYR A 365 -12.03 -10.45 27.09
C TYR A 365 -12.11 -11.65 26.17
N ASP A 366 -13.05 -12.57 26.46
CA ASP A 366 -13.45 -13.59 25.50
C ASP A 366 -14.49 -12.98 24.56
N VAL A 367 -14.17 -12.89 23.27
CA VAL A 367 -15.07 -12.30 22.27
C VAL A 367 -15.58 -13.37 21.33
N LYS A 368 -16.89 -13.55 21.30
CA LYS A 368 -17.60 -14.43 20.38
C LYS A 368 -18.25 -13.60 19.29
N LEU A 369 -17.78 -13.74 18.05
CA LEU A 369 -18.52 -13.25 16.89
C LEU A 369 -19.84 -14.03 16.78
N LEU A 370 -20.95 -13.32 16.80
CA LEU A 370 -22.31 -13.86 16.77
C LEU A 370 -22.80 -13.98 15.33
N ASP A 371 -23.40 -15.12 15.02
CA ASP A 371 -24.16 -15.32 13.79
C ASP A 371 -25.68 -15.29 14.03
N GLY A 372 -26.46 -15.32 12.94
CA GLY A 372 -27.90 -15.11 13.01
C GLY A 372 -28.69 -16.06 13.91
N PRO A 373 -28.44 -17.38 13.89
CA PRO A 373 -29.06 -18.33 14.81
C PRO A 373 -28.75 -18.09 16.29
N GLU A 374 -27.58 -17.55 16.62
CA GLU A 374 -27.16 -17.28 18.00
C GLU A 374 -27.86 -16.05 18.62
N ILE A 375 -28.33 -15.10 17.81
CA ILE A 375 -28.94 -13.85 18.27
C ILE A 375 -30.41 -14.09 18.66
N LYS A 376 -30.60 -14.70 19.83
CA LYS A 376 -31.88 -14.90 20.52
C LYS A 376 -31.72 -14.51 21.97
N ALA A 377 -32.69 -13.84 22.57
CA ALA A 377 -32.60 -13.31 23.94
C ALA A 377 -32.13 -14.37 24.95
N GLU A 378 -32.63 -15.60 24.84
CA GLU A 378 -32.23 -16.72 25.71
C GLU A 378 -30.74 -17.06 25.57
N ASN A 379 -30.23 -17.13 24.34
CA ASN A 379 -28.82 -17.39 24.09
C ASN A 379 -27.95 -16.20 24.54
N LEU A 380 -28.47 -14.97 24.40
CA LEU A 380 -27.72 -13.76 24.72
C LEU A 380 -27.45 -13.60 26.23
N LYS A 381 -28.25 -14.22 27.09
CA LYS A 381 -28.08 -14.21 28.56
C LYS A 381 -26.71 -14.71 29.04
N ARG A 382 -25.99 -15.49 28.23
CA ARG A 382 -24.64 -15.97 28.55
C ARG A 382 -23.56 -14.88 28.44
N PHE A 383 -23.86 -13.77 27.78
CA PHE A 383 -22.92 -12.68 27.55
C PHE A 383 -23.09 -11.59 28.60
N ASP A 384 -21.96 -11.05 29.07
CA ASP A 384 -21.94 -9.88 29.95
C ASP A 384 -22.35 -8.60 29.19
N ALA A 385 -22.04 -8.55 27.90
CA ALA A 385 -22.48 -7.51 26.98
C ALA A 385 -22.53 -8.00 25.54
N VAL A 386 -23.38 -7.37 24.73
CA VAL A 386 -23.44 -7.55 23.28
C VAL A 386 -23.06 -6.25 22.59
N VAL A 387 -22.02 -6.27 21.76
CA VAL A 387 -21.55 -5.12 20.99
C VAL A 387 -21.98 -5.26 19.54
N LEU A 388 -22.57 -4.20 19.00
CA LEU A 388 -22.89 -4.07 17.58
C LEU A 388 -21.75 -3.27 16.94
N GLY A 389 -21.10 -3.89 15.95
CA GLY A 389 -20.01 -3.29 15.19
C GLY A 389 -20.40 -2.01 14.46
N ILE A 390 -19.40 -1.25 14.02
CA ILE A 390 -19.66 -0.01 13.27
C ILE A 390 -20.55 -0.28 12.06
N ARG A 391 -21.64 0.47 11.94
CA ARG A 391 -22.64 0.35 10.88
C ARG A 391 -23.38 -1.00 10.85
N ALA A 392 -23.44 -1.74 11.95
CA ALA A 392 -24.21 -2.99 12.00
C ALA A 392 -25.68 -2.81 11.59
N TYR A 393 -26.33 -1.68 11.91
CA TYR A 393 -27.70 -1.40 11.45
C TYR A 393 -27.79 -1.11 9.94
N ASN A 394 -26.68 -0.77 9.28
CA ASN A 394 -26.61 -0.58 7.82
C ASN A 394 -26.26 -1.88 7.08
N THR A 395 -25.39 -2.73 7.65
CA THR A 395 -24.84 -3.89 6.94
C THR A 395 -25.57 -5.20 7.22
N GLN A 396 -26.15 -5.36 8.41
CA GLN A 396 -26.79 -6.61 8.80
C GLN A 396 -28.24 -6.66 8.30
N ASN A 397 -28.49 -7.42 7.24
CA ASN A 397 -29.82 -7.53 6.62
C ASN A 397 -30.92 -8.02 7.57
N ARG A 398 -30.56 -8.79 8.61
CA ARG A 398 -31.50 -9.35 9.60
C ARG A 398 -31.60 -8.54 10.89
N ILE A 399 -30.88 -7.42 11.01
CA ILE A 399 -30.83 -6.63 12.25
C ILE A 399 -32.22 -6.17 12.70
N ALA A 400 -33.14 -5.91 11.77
CA ALA A 400 -34.52 -5.56 12.10
C ALA A 400 -35.24 -6.67 12.89
N ALA A 401 -34.96 -7.94 12.59
CA ALA A 401 -35.51 -9.07 13.32
C ALA A 401 -34.75 -9.30 14.64
N TRP A 402 -33.42 -9.16 14.63
CA TRP A 402 -32.58 -9.30 15.83
C TRP A 402 -32.82 -8.20 16.86
N GLN A 403 -33.30 -7.03 16.44
CA GLN A 403 -33.56 -5.91 17.33
C GLN A 403 -34.54 -6.29 18.45
N ALA A 404 -35.58 -7.06 18.14
CA ALA A 404 -36.51 -7.54 19.17
C ALA A 404 -35.79 -8.39 20.24
N GLU A 405 -34.95 -9.33 19.81
CA GLU A 405 -34.19 -10.22 20.70
C GLU A 405 -33.16 -9.45 21.54
N LEU A 406 -32.49 -8.47 20.95
CA LEU A 406 -31.55 -7.57 21.65
C LEU A 406 -32.27 -6.75 22.71
N LEU A 407 -33.46 -6.23 22.40
CA LEU A 407 -34.25 -5.45 23.35
C LEU A 407 -34.82 -6.30 24.48
N GLU A 408 -35.23 -7.54 24.21
CA GLU A 408 -35.62 -8.49 25.27
C GLU A 408 -34.44 -8.83 26.19
N TYR A 409 -33.23 -9.01 25.63
CA TYR A 409 -32.02 -9.16 26.43
C TYR A 409 -31.73 -7.92 27.29
N VAL A 410 -31.87 -6.71 26.74
CA VAL A 410 -31.72 -5.45 27.52
C VAL A 410 -32.76 -5.34 28.64
N LYS A 411 -34.03 -5.64 28.36
CA LYS A 411 -35.10 -5.66 29.37
C LYS A 411 -34.83 -6.65 30.50
N ALA A 412 -34.14 -7.76 30.21
CA ALA A 412 -33.71 -8.74 31.20
C ALA A 412 -32.45 -8.32 31.99
N GLY A 413 -31.94 -7.10 31.80
CA GLY A 413 -30.76 -6.56 32.47
C GLY A 413 -29.45 -6.70 31.70
N GLY A 414 -29.51 -7.19 30.46
CA GLY A 414 -28.35 -7.28 29.57
C GLY A 414 -27.87 -5.92 29.08
N VAL A 415 -26.62 -5.84 28.65
CA VAL A 415 -26.01 -4.60 28.13
C VAL A 415 -25.79 -4.71 26.63
N VAL A 416 -26.33 -3.77 25.87
CA VAL A 416 -26.08 -3.65 24.44
C VAL A 416 -25.33 -2.34 24.16
N VAL A 417 -24.20 -2.43 23.47
CA VAL A 417 -23.41 -1.27 23.02
C VAL A 417 -23.50 -1.20 21.50
N ALA A 418 -24.07 -0.12 20.97
CA ALA A 418 -24.13 0.12 19.54
C ALA A 418 -23.13 1.20 19.12
N GLN A 419 -22.23 0.85 18.20
CA GLN A 419 -21.31 1.81 17.58
C GLN A 419 -22.04 2.64 16.50
N TYR A 420 -21.37 3.66 15.93
CA TYR A 420 -22.03 4.60 15.00
C TYR A 420 -22.62 3.92 13.77
N ASN A 421 -23.66 4.53 13.19
CA ASN A 421 -24.31 4.09 11.96
C ASN A 421 -24.56 5.30 11.06
N THR A 422 -24.71 5.07 9.76
CA THR A 422 -24.98 6.16 8.81
C THR A 422 -26.47 6.29 8.53
N THR A 423 -26.91 7.42 7.98
CA THR A 423 -28.32 7.62 7.59
C THR A 423 -28.73 6.83 6.34
N ALA A 424 -27.76 6.37 5.54
CA ALA A 424 -28.02 5.64 4.30
C ALA A 424 -28.20 4.14 4.58
N ASP A 425 -29.17 3.51 3.92
CA ASP A 425 -29.42 2.06 3.96
C ASP A 425 -29.62 1.45 5.36
N LEU A 426 -30.14 2.23 6.32
CA LEU A 426 -30.57 1.70 7.61
C LEU A 426 -31.63 0.62 7.41
N LYS A 427 -31.36 -0.58 7.93
CA LYS A 427 -32.24 -1.75 7.77
C LYS A 427 -33.42 -1.75 8.75
N THR A 428 -33.39 -0.87 9.76
CA THR A 428 -34.47 -0.66 10.72
C THR A 428 -34.51 0.81 11.15
N LYS A 429 -35.71 1.29 11.53
CA LYS A 429 -35.91 2.60 12.16
C LYS A 429 -35.83 2.54 13.70
N GLN A 430 -35.94 1.34 14.28
CA GLN A 430 -35.85 1.15 15.73
C GLN A 430 -34.39 0.94 16.12
N ILE A 431 -33.71 2.03 16.45
CA ILE A 431 -32.31 2.03 16.89
C ILE A 431 -32.29 2.24 18.40
N GLY A 432 -32.13 1.14 19.14
CA GLY A 432 -32.16 1.14 20.61
C GLY A 432 -33.56 0.98 21.22
N PRO A 433 -33.68 1.08 22.55
CA PRO A 433 -34.92 0.83 23.30
C PRO A 433 -35.97 1.95 23.22
N PHE A 434 -35.54 3.19 22.98
CA PHE A 434 -36.43 4.36 22.88
C PHE A 434 -36.15 5.14 21.59
N PRO A 435 -37.11 5.96 21.09
CA PRO A 435 -36.93 6.74 19.86
C PRO A 435 -35.61 7.54 19.83
N LEU A 436 -34.91 7.43 18.71
CA LEU A 436 -33.63 8.08 18.44
C LEU A 436 -33.49 8.31 16.93
N GLU A 437 -33.14 9.52 16.52
CA GLU A 437 -32.89 9.88 15.12
C GLU A 437 -31.39 10.18 14.93
N ILE A 438 -30.76 9.38 14.05
CA ILE A 438 -29.42 9.64 13.54
C ILE A 438 -29.49 10.79 12.52
N SER A 439 -28.55 11.73 12.61
CA SER A 439 -28.49 12.88 11.69
C SER A 439 -27.29 12.79 10.74
N ARG A 440 -27.01 13.87 10.00
CA ARG A 440 -25.79 14.02 9.19
C ARG A 440 -24.77 14.94 9.86
N ASP A 441 -25.02 15.36 11.10
CA ASP A 441 -24.15 16.22 11.88
C ASP A 441 -22.82 15.49 12.17
N ARG A 442 -21.72 16.23 12.15
CA ARG A 442 -20.35 15.70 12.22
C ARG A 442 -19.45 16.68 12.93
N VAL A 443 -18.37 16.16 13.52
CA VAL A 443 -17.28 16.95 14.10
C VAL A 443 -16.01 16.45 13.44
N THR A 444 -15.53 17.20 12.46
CA THR A 444 -14.43 16.81 11.57
C THR A 444 -13.06 17.28 12.04
N ASP A 445 -13.00 18.23 12.97
CA ASP A 445 -11.75 18.65 13.61
C ASP A 445 -11.30 17.59 14.62
N GLU A 446 -10.18 16.92 14.31
CA GLU A 446 -9.52 15.93 15.16
C GLU A 446 -9.11 16.49 16.54
N ASN A 447 -8.95 17.81 16.66
CA ASN A 447 -8.58 18.50 17.90
C ASN A 447 -9.78 19.05 18.67
N ALA A 448 -11.01 18.88 18.16
CA ALA A 448 -12.21 19.35 18.86
C ALA A 448 -12.29 18.77 20.28
N GLU A 449 -12.59 19.65 21.24
CA GLU A 449 -12.74 19.28 22.65
C GLU A 449 -13.93 18.34 22.84
N VAL A 450 -13.69 17.23 23.55
CA VAL A 450 -14.77 16.35 24.03
C VAL A 450 -15.10 16.73 25.48
N ARG A 451 -16.32 17.23 25.67
CA ARG A 451 -16.86 17.64 26.97
C ARG A 451 -17.68 16.53 27.59
N ILE A 452 -17.48 16.31 28.89
CA ILE A 452 -18.25 15.35 29.69
C ILE A 452 -19.48 16.07 30.28
N LEU A 453 -20.68 15.62 29.90
CA LEU A 453 -21.95 16.25 30.30
C LEU A 453 -22.51 15.72 31.63
N ALA A 454 -22.27 14.43 31.93
CA ALA A 454 -22.79 13.76 33.11
C ALA A 454 -21.63 13.12 33.90
N PRO A 455 -20.77 13.92 34.57
CA PRO A 455 -19.51 13.46 35.15
C PRO A 455 -19.66 12.39 36.24
N ASP A 456 -20.81 12.32 36.91
CA ASP A 456 -21.10 11.32 37.95
C ASP A 456 -21.75 10.05 37.39
N HIS A 457 -22.00 9.97 36.08
CA HIS A 457 -22.64 8.81 35.48
C HIS A 457 -21.75 7.55 35.63
N PRO A 458 -22.31 6.39 36.05
CA PRO A 458 -21.51 5.19 36.32
C PRO A 458 -20.66 4.71 35.14
N LEU A 459 -21.16 4.87 33.92
CA LEU A 459 -20.46 4.47 32.69
C LEU A 459 -19.15 5.25 32.46
N LEU A 460 -19.00 6.44 33.06
CA LEU A 460 -17.77 7.24 32.98
C LEU A 460 -16.83 7.01 34.17
N ASN A 461 -17.23 6.23 35.19
CA ASN A 461 -16.50 6.12 36.46
C ASN A 461 -16.20 4.70 36.90
N THR A 462 -16.74 3.65 36.25
CA THR A 462 -16.55 2.26 36.69
C THR A 462 -16.56 1.29 35.51
N PRO A 463 -15.63 0.30 35.47
CA PRO A 463 -14.52 0.09 36.41
C PRO A 463 -13.34 1.04 36.18
N ASN A 464 -13.32 1.73 35.02
CA ASN A 464 -12.32 2.71 34.65
C ASN A 464 -12.97 4.09 34.62
N LYS A 465 -12.22 5.12 35.06
CA LYS A 465 -12.68 6.50 34.99
C LYS A 465 -12.26 7.12 33.66
N ILE A 466 -13.23 7.64 32.91
CA ILE A 466 -13.03 8.36 31.66
C ILE A 466 -12.86 9.85 31.98
N THR A 467 -11.85 10.46 31.37
CA THR A 467 -11.46 11.85 31.58
C THR A 467 -11.18 12.51 30.23
N ALA A 468 -10.96 13.84 30.22
CA ALA A 468 -10.56 14.56 29.02
C ALA A 468 -9.25 14.02 28.39
N THR A 469 -8.39 13.36 29.17
CA THR A 469 -7.13 12.79 28.69
C THR A 469 -7.35 11.62 27.74
N ASP A 470 -8.43 10.85 27.91
CA ASP A 470 -8.75 9.67 27.09
C ASP A 470 -9.15 10.04 25.65
N PHE A 471 -9.39 11.32 25.39
CA PHE A 471 -9.70 11.87 24.07
C PHE A 471 -8.49 12.55 23.40
N LYS A 472 -7.29 12.51 24.01
CA LYS A 472 -6.07 13.05 23.39
C LYS A 472 -5.48 12.08 22.38
N GLY A 473 -4.78 12.61 21.37
CA GLY A 473 -4.05 11.81 20.38
C GLY A 473 -4.92 11.04 19.38
N TRP A 474 -6.21 11.42 19.24
CA TRP A 474 -7.03 10.93 18.12
C TRP A 474 -6.52 11.54 16.80
N VAL A 475 -6.41 10.71 15.77
CA VAL A 475 -5.80 11.03 14.46
C VAL A 475 -6.84 10.97 13.32
N GLN A 476 -8.10 11.25 13.65
CA GLN A 476 -9.26 11.25 12.76
C GLN A 476 -10.36 12.18 13.33
N GLU A 477 -11.45 12.40 12.60
CA GLU A 477 -12.63 13.13 13.09
C GLU A 477 -13.16 12.62 14.45
N ARG A 478 -13.78 13.50 15.25
CA ARG A 478 -14.37 13.10 16.56
C ARG A 478 -15.61 12.24 16.42
N GLY A 479 -16.31 12.36 15.32
CA GLY A 479 -17.47 11.53 15.04
C GLY A 479 -18.24 12.01 13.83
N LEU A 480 -19.02 11.09 13.29
CA LEU A 480 -19.93 11.33 12.19
C LEU A 480 -21.32 10.84 12.58
N TYR A 481 -22.34 11.47 12.00
CA TYR A 481 -23.74 11.07 12.13
C TYR A 481 -24.24 11.09 13.58
N PHE A 482 -23.92 12.16 14.31
CA PHE A 482 -24.41 12.34 15.67
C PHE A 482 -25.94 12.27 15.68
N PRO A 483 -26.58 11.48 16.55
CA PRO A 483 -27.99 11.67 16.83
C PRO A 483 -28.22 13.12 17.24
N ASN A 484 -29.34 13.72 16.82
CA ASN A 484 -29.69 15.09 17.18
C ASN A 484 -31.11 15.25 17.71
N LYS A 485 -31.87 14.15 17.76
CA LYS A 485 -33.16 14.04 18.45
C LYS A 485 -33.30 12.66 19.07
N TRP A 486 -33.76 12.63 20.31
CA TRP A 486 -33.99 11.38 21.03
C TRP A 486 -35.00 11.62 22.16
N ASP A 487 -35.62 10.54 22.62
CA ASP A 487 -36.57 10.54 23.73
C ASP A 487 -35.91 10.90 25.08
N ALA A 488 -36.69 11.45 26.03
CA ALA A 488 -36.20 11.90 27.34
C ALA A 488 -35.59 10.78 28.21
N ASN A 489 -35.85 9.51 27.90
CA ASN A 489 -35.21 8.37 28.58
C ASN A 489 -33.72 8.20 28.23
N TRP A 490 -33.22 8.89 27.20
CA TRP A 490 -31.79 8.91 26.88
C TRP A 490 -31.05 10.00 27.66
N THR A 491 -29.95 9.62 28.28
CA THR A 491 -28.99 10.53 28.91
C THR A 491 -27.79 10.72 27.99
N ALA A 492 -27.50 11.97 27.61
CA ALA A 492 -26.30 12.33 26.88
C ALA A 492 -25.10 12.46 27.82
N LEU A 493 -23.99 11.81 27.46
CA LEU A 493 -22.78 11.76 28.31
C LEU A 493 -21.63 12.60 27.76
N LEU A 494 -21.52 12.73 26.44
CA LEU A 494 -20.42 13.42 25.76
C LEU A 494 -20.94 14.45 24.75
N SER A 495 -20.24 15.58 24.65
CA SER A 495 -20.51 16.67 23.70
C SER A 495 -19.24 17.11 22.98
N CYS A 496 -19.33 17.42 21.70
CA CYS A 496 -18.24 18.05 20.94
C CYS A 496 -18.79 18.90 19.79
N ASN A 497 -17.95 19.74 19.20
CA ASN A 497 -18.28 20.53 18.00
C ASN A 497 -16.99 20.99 17.32
N ASP A 498 -17.08 21.23 16.01
CA ASP A 498 -16.05 21.95 15.28
C ASP A 498 -15.99 23.42 15.75
N PRO A 499 -14.84 24.10 15.64
CA PRO A 499 -14.70 25.49 16.05
C PRO A 499 -15.75 26.41 15.41
N GLY A 500 -16.53 27.10 16.25
CA GLY A 500 -17.60 28.01 15.81
C GLY A 500 -18.93 27.33 15.44
N GLU A 501 -19.00 26.00 15.47
CA GLU A 501 -20.24 25.25 15.25
C GLU A 501 -21.02 24.98 16.54
N LYS A 502 -22.27 24.55 16.39
CA LYS A 502 -23.14 24.18 17.52
C LYS A 502 -22.63 22.90 18.19
N ALA A 503 -22.66 22.87 19.53
CA ALA A 503 -22.45 21.66 20.34
C ALA A 503 -23.37 20.50 19.89
N LEU A 504 -22.77 19.33 19.69
CA LEU A 504 -23.44 18.08 19.38
C LEU A 504 -23.32 17.12 20.57
N ASP A 505 -24.44 16.89 21.26
CA ASP A 505 -24.48 16.11 22.51
C ASP A 505 -24.76 14.61 22.30
N GLY A 506 -24.89 14.19 21.04
CA GLY A 506 -25.19 12.81 20.65
C GLY A 506 -23.98 11.86 20.66
N GLY A 507 -22.82 12.28 21.16
CA GLY A 507 -21.56 11.52 21.03
C GLY A 507 -21.54 10.21 21.83
N LEU A 508 -22.31 10.16 22.92
CA LEU A 508 -22.56 8.95 23.69
C LEU A 508 -23.88 9.09 24.42
N LEU A 509 -24.87 8.27 24.04
CA LEU A 509 -26.20 8.24 24.63
C LEU A 509 -26.40 6.94 25.39
N VAL A 510 -27.00 7.01 26.58
CA VAL A 510 -27.32 5.85 27.41
C VAL A 510 -28.77 5.89 27.84
N ALA A 511 -29.47 4.77 27.71
CA ALA A 511 -30.80 4.54 28.26
C ALA A 511 -30.79 3.26 29.10
N LYS A 512 -31.75 3.15 30.02
CA LYS A 512 -31.91 2.00 30.92
C LYS A 512 -33.33 1.48 30.89
#